data_AF-A0A920UNN9-F1
#
_entry.id   AF-A0A920UNN9-F1
#
_cell.length_a   1.000
_cell.length_b   1.000
_cell.length_c   1.000
_cell.angle_alpha   90.00
_cell.angle_beta   90.00
_cell.angle_gamma   90.00
#
_symmetry.space_group_name_H-M   'P 1'
#
loop_
_entity.id
_entity.type
_entity.pdbx_description
1 polymer ?
#
loop_
_entity_poly.entity_id
_entity_poly.type
_entity_poly.pdbx_seq_one_letter_code
_entity_poly.pdbx_strand_id
1 'polypeptide(L)'
;MILPGSSNQIKTKPEEIAMKTIAVLKKTVPPIVPGIAFLSGGQTELEATNNLNAINIQANANNLPWELSFSYGRALQSATLKEWSGISANKKSAQTIFLQRATLTSAARQGQYSPSLENTNI
;
A
#
# COMPACT_ATOMS: atom_id res chain seq x y z
N MET A 1 7.62 2.38 -5.45
CA MET A 1 6.69 3.30 -6.15
C MET A 1 7.47 4.50 -6.64
N ILE A 2 7.03 5.15 -7.71
CA ILE A 2 7.62 6.41 -8.16
C ILE A 2 6.92 7.54 -7.41
N LEU A 3 7.67 8.19 -6.53
CA LEU A 3 7.17 9.20 -5.59
C LEU A 3 7.99 10.49 -5.72
N PRO A 4 7.42 11.66 -5.40
CA PRO A 4 8.22 12.84 -5.15
C PRO A 4 9.16 12.62 -3.94
N GLY A 5 10.25 13.39 -3.87
CA GLY A 5 11.17 13.35 -2.73
C GLY A 5 10.49 13.78 -1.43
N SER A 6 10.98 13.32 -0.28
CA SER A 6 10.37 13.58 1.04
C SER A 6 10.39 15.04 1.47
N SER A 7 11.25 15.88 0.89
CA SER A 7 11.28 17.33 1.11
C SER A 7 10.29 18.11 0.23
N ASN A 8 9.59 17.43 -0.69
CA ASN A 8 8.63 18.06 -1.57
C ASN A 8 7.38 18.47 -0.77
N GLN A 9 7.02 19.74 -0.82
CA GLN A 9 5.86 20.27 -0.09
C GLN A 9 4.55 20.04 -0.84
N ILE A 10 4.61 19.75 -2.14
CA ILE A 10 3.43 19.53 -2.98
C ILE A 10 3.00 18.06 -2.86
N LYS A 11 1.79 17.84 -2.38
CA LYS A 11 1.20 16.50 -2.34
C LYS A 11 0.81 16.05 -3.75
N THR A 12 1.28 14.88 -4.15
CA THR A 12 0.92 14.25 -5.42
C THR A 12 -0.27 13.31 -5.22
N LYS A 13 -1.20 13.29 -6.17
CA LYS A 13 -2.37 12.41 -6.12
C LYS A 13 -1.97 10.94 -6.37
N PRO A 14 -2.63 9.96 -5.75
CA PRO A 14 -2.34 8.53 -5.96
C PRO A 14 -2.40 8.09 -7.43
N GLU A 15 -3.29 8.67 -8.23
CA GLU A 15 -3.44 8.34 -9.66
C GLU A 15 -2.21 8.76 -10.47
N GLU A 16 -1.58 9.89 -10.13
CA GLU A 16 -0.36 10.33 -10.80
C GLU A 16 0.83 9.44 -10.41
N ILE A 17 0.91 9.04 -9.14
CA ILE A 17 1.90 8.07 -8.64
C ILE A 17 1.74 6.73 -9.36
N ALA A 18 0.51 6.26 -9.51
CA ALA A 18 0.18 5.04 -10.24
C ALA A 18 0.62 5.10 -11.69
N MET A 19 0.24 6.18 -12.39
CA MET A 19 0.59 6.38 -13.80
C MET A 19 2.11 6.40 -14.00
N LYS A 20 2.85 7.17 -13.20
CA LYS A 20 4.32 7.23 -13.30
C LYS A 20 4.97 5.89 -12.94
N THR A 21 4.45 5.20 -11.93
CA THR A 21 4.96 3.88 -11.52
C THR A 21 4.78 2.86 -12.64
N ILE A 22 3.56 2.71 -13.17
CA ILE A 22 3.27 1.79 -14.27
C ILE A 22 4.08 2.11 -15.52
N ALA A 23 4.21 3.40 -15.87
CA ALA A 23 4.99 3.82 -17.03
C ALA A 23 6.45 3.38 -16.94
N VAL A 24 7.06 3.41 -15.75
CA VAL A 24 8.41 2.91 -15.54
C VAL A 24 8.45 1.39 -15.62
N LEU A 25 7.54 0.69 -14.93
CA LEU A 25 7.50 -0.78 -14.95
C LEU A 25 7.34 -1.33 -16.37
N LYS A 26 6.46 -0.76 -17.19
CA LYS A 26 6.29 -1.14 -18.60
C LYS A 26 7.55 -0.97 -19.45
N LYS A 27 8.43 -0.04 -19.07
CA LYS A 27 9.68 0.21 -19.79
C LYS A 27 10.83 -0.69 -19.33
N THR A 28 10.77 -1.23 -18.13
CA THR A 28 11.96 -1.83 -17.48
C THR A 28 11.77 -3.24 -16.97
N VAL A 29 10.54 -3.69 -16.70
CA VAL A 29 10.28 -5.02 -16.16
C VAL A 29 9.76 -5.92 -17.27
N PRO A 30 10.40 -7.07 -17.53
CA PRO A 30 9.88 -8.05 -18.50
C PRO A 30 8.55 -8.68 -18.06
N PRO A 31 7.63 -9.03 -18.97
CA PRO A 31 6.36 -9.68 -18.64
C PRO A 31 6.48 -11.05 -17.95
N ILE A 32 7.64 -11.72 -18.07
CA ILE A 32 7.87 -13.03 -17.43
C ILE A 32 8.03 -12.94 -15.91
N VAL A 33 8.27 -11.74 -15.37
CA VAL A 33 8.29 -11.53 -13.91
C VAL A 33 6.89 -11.80 -13.38
N PRO A 34 6.70 -12.66 -12.36
CA PRO A 34 5.36 -13.01 -11.91
C PRO A 34 4.69 -11.90 -11.09
N GLY A 35 5.48 -11.07 -10.41
CA GLY A 35 4.94 -10.00 -9.61
C GLY A 35 5.98 -9.07 -9.01
N ILE A 36 5.50 -7.94 -8.49
CA ILE A 36 6.29 -6.87 -7.90
C ILE A 36 5.68 -6.56 -6.54
N ALA A 37 6.46 -6.71 -5.48
CA ALA A 37 6.08 -6.32 -4.13
C ALA A 37 6.71 -4.97 -3.77
N PHE A 38 5.89 -3.92 -3.68
CA PHE A 38 6.39 -2.58 -3.40
C PHE A 38 6.83 -2.45 -1.93
N LEU A 39 7.95 -1.77 -1.72
CA LEU A 39 8.28 -1.21 -0.40
C LEU A 39 7.45 0.04 -0.11
N SER A 40 7.09 0.26 1.15
CA SER A 40 6.37 1.47 1.57
C SER A 40 7.28 2.69 1.67
N GLY A 41 8.58 2.50 1.90
CA GLY A 41 9.51 3.61 2.14
C GLY A 41 9.09 4.40 3.37
N GLY A 42 9.13 5.74 3.27
CA GLY A 42 8.72 6.68 4.33
C GLY A 42 7.25 7.10 4.29
N GLN A 43 6.43 6.48 3.43
CA GLN A 43 4.99 6.76 3.36
C GLN A 43 4.29 6.41 4.66
N THR A 44 3.24 7.16 4.98
CA THR A 44 2.27 6.76 5.99
C THR A 44 1.51 5.50 5.56
N GLU A 45 0.83 4.85 6.50
CA GLU A 45 0.01 3.65 6.25
C GLU A 45 -1.07 3.92 5.18
N LEU A 46 -1.72 5.08 5.28
CA LEU A 46 -2.77 5.51 4.38
C LEU A 46 -2.23 5.85 2.98
N GLU A 47 -1.12 6.59 2.89
CA GLU A 47 -0.49 6.90 1.60
C GLU A 47 -0.05 5.64 0.86
N ALA A 48 0.62 4.70 1.55
CA ALA A 48 1.07 3.46 0.95
C ALA A 48 -0.11 2.58 0.48
N THR A 49 -1.23 2.59 1.21
CA THR A 49 -2.46 1.86 0.85
C THR A 49 -3.15 2.52 -0.35
N ASN A 50 -3.34 3.83 -0.34
CA ASN A 50 -3.94 4.59 -1.44
C ASN A 50 -3.15 4.45 -2.75
N ASN A 51 -1.83 4.58 -2.67
CA ASN A 51 -0.96 4.47 -3.85
C ASN A 51 -0.96 3.06 -4.42
N LEU A 52 -0.92 2.02 -3.58
CA LEU A 52 -1.05 0.64 -4.04
C LEU A 52 -2.40 0.38 -4.71
N ASN A 53 -3.48 0.94 -4.15
CA ASN A 53 -4.83 0.81 -4.71
C ASN A 53 -4.92 1.44 -6.10
N ALA A 54 -4.45 2.68 -6.25
CA ALA A 54 -4.46 3.38 -7.53
C ALA A 54 -3.61 2.65 -8.58
N ILE A 55 -2.45 2.10 -8.18
CA ILE A 55 -1.61 1.26 -9.05
C ILE A 55 -2.41 0.05 -9.54
N ASN A 56 -3.08 -0.68 -8.65
CA ASN A 56 -3.82 -1.89 -9.04
C ASN A 56 -5.07 -1.57 -9.88
N ILE A 57 -5.82 -0.51 -9.58
CA ILE A 57 -6.94 -0.05 -10.41
C ILE A 57 -6.47 0.18 -11.85
N GLN A 58 -5.38 0.93 -12.02
CA GLN A 58 -4.86 1.22 -13.35
C GLN A 58 -4.24 -0.03 -14.01
N ALA A 59 -3.55 -0.88 -13.26
CA ALA A 59 -2.96 -2.11 -13.79
C ALA A 59 -4.05 -3.08 -14.31
N ASN A 60 -5.13 -3.24 -13.56
CA ASN A 60 -6.28 -4.07 -13.93
C ASN A 60 -6.97 -3.52 -15.18
N ALA A 61 -7.21 -2.21 -15.25
CA ALA A 61 -7.82 -1.56 -16.42
C ALA A 61 -6.98 -1.68 -17.70
N ASN A 62 -5.67 -1.92 -17.57
CA ASN A 62 -4.74 -2.07 -18.69
C ASN A 62 -4.26 -3.51 -18.89
N ASN A 63 -4.83 -4.50 -18.19
CA ASN A 63 -4.46 -5.90 -18.24
C ASN A 63 -2.93 -6.13 -18.17
N LEU A 64 -2.27 -5.47 -17.21
CA LEU A 64 -0.83 -5.61 -17.04
C LEU A 64 -0.44 -7.04 -16.61
N PRO A 65 0.74 -7.54 -17.04
CA PRO A 65 1.09 -8.95 -16.89
C PRO A 65 1.62 -9.33 -15.49
N TRP A 66 1.80 -8.36 -14.59
CA TRP A 66 2.41 -8.58 -13.27
C TRP A 66 1.36 -8.52 -12.16
N GLU A 67 1.50 -9.40 -11.16
CA GLU A 67 0.86 -9.18 -9.87
C GLU A 67 1.53 -7.99 -9.14
N LEU A 68 0.74 -7.02 -8.69
CA LEU A 68 1.26 -5.82 -8.02
C LEU A 68 0.83 -5.81 -6.55
N SER A 69 1.78 -6.14 -5.66
CA SER A 69 1.51 -6.37 -4.24
C SER A 69 2.40 -5.48 -3.35
N PHE A 70 2.40 -5.75 -2.05
CA PHE A 70 3.13 -5.01 -1.03
C PHE A 70 4.11 -5.91 -0.28
N SER A 71 5.27 -5.32 0.07
CA SER A 71 6.26 -5.85 1.01
C SER A 71 6.56 -4.74 2.01
N TYR A 72 5.63 -4.53 2.94
CA TYR A 72 5.61 -3.37 3.82
C TYR A 72 6.09 -3.72 5.23
N GLY A 73 6.96 -2.88 5.79
CA GLY A 73 7.29 -2.87 7.22
C GLY A 73 6.45 -1.81 7.93
N ARG A 74 6.96 -0.58 7.97
CA ARG A 74 6.33 0.55 8.66
C ARG A 74 4.85 0.76 8.31
N ALA A 75 4.48 0.66 7.04
CA ALA A 75 3.09 0.89 6.63
C ALA A 75 2.08 -0.18 7.11
N LEU A 76 2.54 -1.33 7.62
CA LEU A 76 1.69 -2.33 8.29
C LEU A 76 1.83 -2.31 9.82
N GLN A 77 3.00 -1.93 10.31
CA GLN A 77 3.37 -2.17 11.71
C GLN A 77 3.35 -0.92 12.60
N SER A 78 3.28 0.31 12.05
CA SER A 78 3.46 1.53 12.87
C SER A 78 2.35 1.71 13.91
N ALA A 79 1.07 1.61 13.51
CA ALA A 79 -0.07 1.66 14.43
C ALA A 79 -0.08 0.47 15.39
N THR A 80 0.25 -0.72 14.89
CA THR A 80 0.37 -1.95 15.68
C THR A 80 1.37 -1.82 16.82
N LEU A 81 2.59 -1.31 16.52
CA LEU A 81 3.63 -1.12 17.52
C LEU A 81 3.26 -0.04 18.53
N LYS A 82 2.58 1.02 18.08
CA LYS A 82 2.06 2.07 18.96
C LYS A 82 1.03 1.52 19.94
N GLU A 83 0.08 0.73 19.46
CA GLU A 83 -0.94 0.09 20.30
C GLU A 83 -0.32 -0.91 21.30
N TRP A 84 0.62 -1.72 20.81
CA TRP A 84 1.27 -2.71 21.67
C TRP A 84 2.07 -2.04 22.79
N SER A 85 2.85 -1.01 22.48
CA SER A 85 3.67 -0.27 23.46
C SER A 85 4.61 -1.16 24.31
N GLY A 86 4.90 -2.39 23.88
CA GLY A 86 5.65 -3.38 24.67
C GLY A 86 4.87 -3.99 25.84
N ILE A 87 3.57 -3.67 25.99
CA ILE A 87 2.72 -4.12 27.09
C ILE A 87 2.05 -5.44 26.69
N SER A 88 2.30 -6.52 27.43
CA SER A 88 1.77 -7.85 27.11
C SER A 88 0.23 -7.90 27.09
N ALA A 89 -0.44 -7.12 27.94
CA ALA A 89 -1.89 -7.01 27.97
C ALA A 89 -2.49 -6.45 26.67
N ASN A 90 -1.74 -5.63 25.93
CA ASN A 90 -2.19 -5.00 24.68
C ASN A 90 -2.03 -5.90 23.45
N LYS A 91 -1.45 -7.11 23.60
CA LYS A 91 -1.15 -8.01 22.48
C LYS A 91 -2.35 -8.22 21.56
N LYS A 92 -3.53 -8.49 22.14
CA LYS A 92 -4.76 -8.75 21.36
C LYS A 92 -5.22 -7.52 20.60
N SER A 93 -5.22 -6.35 21.24
CA SER A 93 -5.59 -5.08 20.61
C SER A 93 -4.66 -4.74 19.44
N ALA A 94 -3.34 -4.88 19.64
CA ALA A 94 -2.36 -4.68 18.59
C ALA A 94 -2.53 -5.65 17.41
N GLN A 95 -2.84 -6.92 17.67
CA GLN A 95 -3.14 -7.90 16.61
C GLN A 95 -4.38 -7.51 15.80
N THR A 96 -5.43 -6.99 16.45
CA THR A 96 -6.63 -6.48 15.75
C THR A 96 -6.28 -5.32 14.83
N ILE A 97 -5.47 -4.36 15.28
CA ILE A 97 -5.03 -3.22 14.45
C ILE A 97 -4.18 -3.70 13.26
N PHE A 98 -3.25 -4.64 13.50
CA PHE A 98 -2.45 -5.22 12.43
C PHE A 98 -3.32 -5.92 11.38
N LEU A 99 -4.28 -6.74 11.83
CA LEU A 99 -5.20 -7.44 10.95
C LEU A 99 -6.05 -6.45 10.14
N GLN A 100 -6.55 -5.39 10.76
CA GLN A 100 -7.29 -4.34 10.06
C GLN A 100 -6.44 -3.71 8.95
N ARG A 101 -5.22 -3.27 9.28
CA ARG A 101 -4.33 -2.67 8.28
C ARG A 101 -3.97 -3.66 7.16
N ALA A 102 -3.68 -4.92 7.50
CA ALA A 102 -3.39 -5.97 6.51
C ALA A 102 -4.59 -6.23 5.57
N THR A 103 -5.81 -6.26 6.10
CA THR A 103 -7.03 -6.42 5.30
C THR A 103 -7.25 -5.24 4.35
N LEU A 104 -7.05 -4.01 4.83
CA LEU A 104 -7.19 -2.81 3.99
C LEU A 104 -6.12 -2.75 2.89
N THR A 105 -4.87 -3.10 3.21
CA THR A 105 -3.80 -3.19 2.20
C THR A 105 -4.03 -4.36 1.23
N SER A 106 -4.65 -5.46 1.68
CA SER A 106 -5.11 -6.55 0.80
C SER A 106 -6.19 -6.09 -0.18
N ALA A 107 -7.18 -5.32 0.27
CA ALA A 107 -8.16 -4.69 -0.60
C ALA A 107 -7.50 -3.74 -1.61
N ALA A 108 -6.47 -2.98 -1.20
CA ALA A 108 -5.69 -2.13 -2.10
C ALA A 108 -4.91 -2.94 -3.15
N ARG A 109 -4.37 -4.12 -2.79
CA ARG A 109 -3.77 -5.05 -3.77
C ARG A 109 -4.79 -5.51 -4.82
N GLN A 110 -6.07 -5.56 -4.49
CA GLN A 110 -7.12 -5.92 -5.45
C GLN A 110 -7.67 -4.71 -6.23
N GLY A 111 -7.24 -3.49 -5.91
CA GLY A 111 -7.82 -2.26 -6.47
C GLY A 111 -9.23 -1.95 -5.93
N GLN A 112 -9.56 -2.47 -4.74
CA GLN A 112 -10.89 -2.39 -4.13
C GLN A 112 -10.90 -1.60 -2.81
N TYR A 113 -9.77 -1.01 -2.43
CA TYR A 113 -9.73 -0.20 -1.22
C TYR A 113 -10.48 1.12 -1.44
N SER A 114 -11.26 1.51 -0.43
CA SER A 114 -11.88 2.83 -0.32
C SER A 114 -11.78 3.34 1.12
N PRO A 115 -11.75 4.68 1.33
CA PRO A 115 -11.67 5.24 2.68
C PRO A 115 -12.80 4.83 3.62
N SER A 116 -13.96 4.42 3.10
CA SER A 116 -15.07 3.95 3.93
C SER A 116 -14.77 2.63 4.65
N LEU A 117 -13.85 1.81 4.11
CA LEU A 117 -13.45 0.55 4.73
C LEU A 117 -12.67 0.75 6.03
N GLU A 118 -12.03 1.90 6.22
CA GLU A 118 -11.25 2.22 7.43
C GLU A 118 -12.14 2.21 8.70
N ASN A 119 -13.45 2.44 8.56
CA ASN A 119 -14.41 2.45 9.68
C ASN A 119 -15.19 1.13 9.83
N THR A 120 -14.85 0.10 9.05
CA THR A 120 -15.53 -1.20 9.14
C THR A 120 -14.87 -2.02 10.24
N ASN A 121 -15.64 -2.42 11.26
CA ASN A 121 -15.16 -3.35 12.28
C ASN A 121 -14.88 -4.71 11.62
N ILE A 122 -13.62 -5.17 11.68
CA ILE A 122 -13.18 -6.49 11.24
C ILE A 122 -13.13 -7.42 12.45
#